data_AF-A0A9D5Q3I7-F1
#
_entry.id   AF-A0A9D5Q3I7-F1
#
_cell.length_a   1.000
_cell.length_b   1.000
_cell.length_c   1.000
_cell.angle_alpha   90.00
_cell.angle_beta   90.00
_cell.angle_gamma   90.00
#
_symmetry.space_group_name_H-M   'P 1'
#
loop_
_entity.id
_entity.type
_entity.pdbx_description
1 polymer ?
#
loop_
_entity_poly.entity_id
_entity_poly.type
_entity_poly.pdbx_seq_one_letter_code
_entity_poly.pdbx_strand_id
1 'polypeptide(L)'
;RDFTLKTGTIFGESKIPLRKWFIAIYLLTTSPKGISSIQLAKQVGVTQKTAWFMDHRLREAMGQGTEQLTGAVEVDETHVGGKEKNKHANKRTKGTQGRSMKTKSVVMGMVERGGTVRADVIPNVKTKTLEGKIKENIDTGSKIYTDELMSYAKLNTIYPHESVNHSKGEYVRAEAHTNSAESFLGNLQAWV
;
A
#
# COMPACT_ATOMS: atom_id res chain seq x y z
N ARG A 1 -37.39 -3.58 -8.00
CA ARG A 1 -36.28 -3.37 -7.03
C ARG A 1 -36.22 -4.62 -6.18
N ASP A 2 -35.15 -5.41 -6.28
CA ASP A 2 -35.00 -6.60 -5.45
C ASP A 2 -34.47 -6.19 -4.08
N PHE A 3 -35.33 -6.33 -3.06
CA PHE A 3 -35.01 -6.02 -1.68
C PHE A 3 -34.43 -7.26 -1.00
N THR A 4 -33.10 -7.35 -0.98
CA THR A 4 -32.39 -8.40 -0.24
C THR A 4 -31.44 -7.74 0.75
N LEU A 5 -31.03 -8.46 1.80
CA LEU A 5 -30.00 -8.01 2.76
C LEU A 5 -28.64 -7.70 2.10
N LYS A 6 -28.45 -8.09 0.84
CA LYS A 6 -27.23 -7.86 0.06
C LYS A 6 -27.30 -6.60 -0.81
N THR A 7 -28.50 -6.06 -1.04
CA THR A 7 -28.72 -4.93 -1.94
C THR A 7 -27.97 -3.70 -1.41
N GLY A 8 -27.15 -3.07 -2.26
CA GLY A 8 -26.32 -1.91 -1.87
C GLY A 8 -25.05 -2.26 -1.07
N THR A 9 -24.70 -3.54 -0.93
CA THR A 9 -23.49 -3.99 -0.24
C THR A 9 -22.50 -4.62 -1.22
N ILE A 10 -21.27 -4.87 -0.76
CA ILE A 10 -20.24 -5.63 -1.48
C ILE A 10 -20.67 -7.08 -1.81
N PHE A 11 -21.72 -7.58 -1.15
CA PHE A 11 -22.30 -8.90 -1.38
C PHE A 11 -23.42 -8.88 -2.43
N GLY A 12 -23.82 -7.71 -2.91
CA GLY A 12 -24.89 -7.51 -3.87
C GLY A 12 -24.68 -8.32 -5.15
N GLU A 13 -25.76 -8.85 -5.71
CA GLU A 13 -25.76 -9.63 -6.97
C GLU A 13 -24.91 -10.92 -6.93
N SER A 14 -24.38 -11.29 -5.76
CA SER A 14 -23.61 -12.51 -5.57
C SER A 14 -24.48 -13.67 -5.07
N LYS A 15 -24.39 -14.81 -5.77
CA LYS A 15 -24.99 -16.09 -5.34
C LYS A 15 -24.24 -16.77 -4.18
N ILE A 16 -23.14 -16.19 -3.71
CA ILE A 16 -22.32 -16.75 -2.64
C ILE A 16 -23.02 -16.56 -1.28
N PRO A 17 -23.09 -17.59 -0.41
CA PRO A 17 -23.64 -17.46 0.95
C PRO A 17 -22.85 -16.44 1.79
N LEU A 18 -23.55 -15.64 2.61
CA LEU A 18 -22.92 -14.63 3.47
C LEU A 18 -21.90 -15.22 4.46
N ARG A 19 -22.13 -16.43 4.96
CA ARG A 19 -21.17 -17.14 5.82
C ARG A 19 -19.80 -17.26 5.16
N LYS A 20 -19.76 -17.55 3.85
CA LYS A 20 -18.49 -17.66 3.10
C LYS A 20 -17.82 -16.29 2.94
N TRP A 21 -18.60 -15.23 2.75
CA TRP A 21 -18.10 -13.86 2.75
C TRP A 21 -17.49 -13.47 4.09
N PHE A 22 -18.13 -13.78 5.22
CA PHE A 22 -17.57 -13.48 6.53
C PHE A 22 -16.29 -14.26 6.83
N ILE A 23 -16.22 -15.54 6.41
CA ILE A 23 -14.97 -16.31 6.49
C ILE A 23 -13.89 -15.65 5.63
N ALA A 24 -14.21 -15.23 4.40
CA ALA A 24 -13.25 -14.56 3.54
C ALA A 24 -12.76 -13.21 4.10
N ILE A 25 -13.65 -12.42 4.70
CA ILE A 25 -13.31 -11.17 5.40
C ILE A 25 -12.34 -11.46 6.54
N TYR A 26 -12.69 -12.40 7.42
CA TYR A 26 -11.84 -12.80 8.53
C TYR A 26 -10.44 -13.21 8.05
N LEU A 27 -10.38 -14.09 7.04
CA LEU A 27 -9.11 -14.55 6.50
C LEU A 27 -8.28 -13.43 5.87
N LEU A 28 -8.90 -12.46 5.20
CA LEU A 28 -8.20 -11.32 4.65
C LEU A 28 -7.63 -10.42 5.75
N THR A 29 -8.43 -10.12 6.78
CA THR A 29 -8.05 -9.15 7.82
C THR A 29 -7.09 -9.71 8.86
N THR A 30 -7.09 -11.02 9.09
CA THR A 30 -6.18 -11.66 10.06
C THR A 30 -4.90 -12.21 9.44
N SER A 31 -4.72 -12.14 8.12
CA SER A 31 -3.52 -12.64 7.44
C SER A 31 -2.47 -11.53 7.29
N PRO A 32 -1.37 -11.53 8.07
CA PRO A 32 -0.43 -10.40 8.10
C PRO A 32 0.29 -10.14 6.77
N LYS A 33 0.43 -11.18 5.94
CA LYS A 33 1.05 -11.12 4.61
C LYS A 33 0.02 -11.17 3.47
N GLY A 34 -1.26 -11.05 3.78
CA GLY A 34 -2.37 -11.34 2.87
C GLY A 34 -2.54 -12.84 2.57
N ILE A 35 -3.56 -13.15 1.76
CA ILE A 35 -3.94 -14.51 1.39
C ILE A 35 -4.07 -14.63 -0.13
N SER A 36 -3.50 -15.69 -0.71
CA SER A 36 -3.65 -15.95 -2.14
C SER A 36 -5.06 -16.44 -2.47
N SER A 37 -5.57 -16.13 -3.66
CA SER A 37 -6.88 -16.63 -4.11
C SER A 37 -6.99 -18.16 -4.08
N ILE A 38 -5.90 -18.88 -4.29
CA ILE A 38 -5.83 -20.35 -4.20
C ILE A 38 -6.04 -20.81 -2.75
N GLN A 39 -5.36 -20.16 -1.80
CA GLN A 39 -5.48 -20.51 -0.39
C GLN A 39 -6.86 -20.12 0.17
N LEU A 40 -7.34 -18.94 -0.21
CA LEU A 40 -8.69 -18.47 0.12
C LEU A 40 -9.75 -19.44 -0.39
N ALA A 41 -9.61 -19.94 -1.62
CA ALA A 41 -10.51 -20.94 -2.20
C ALA A 41 -10.57 -22.23 -1.39
N LYS A 42 -9.41 -22.75 -0.97
CA LYS A 42 -9.31 -23.96 -0.14
C LYS A 42 -9.99 -23.77 1.21
N GLN A 43 -9.71 -22.66 1.89
CA GLN A 43 -10.23 -22.42 3.25
C GLN A 43 -11.73 -22.06 3.26
N VAL A 44 -12.20 -21.29 2.28
CA VAL A 44 -13.63 -20.91 2.15
C VAL A 44 -14.46 -22.04 1.53
N GLY A 45 -13.82 -23.00 0.85
CA GLY A 45 -14.48 -24.10 0.15
C GLY A 45 -15.23 -23.60 -1.09
N VAL A 46 -14.54 -22.86 -1.97
CA VAL A 46 -15.05 -22.36 -3.26
C VAL A 46 -14.04 -22.58 -4.37
N THR A 47 -14.43 -22.35 -5.62
CA THR A 47 -13.47 -22.38 -6.73
C THR A 47 -12.47 -21.21 -6.60
N GLN A 48 -11.28 -21.37 -7.17
CA GLN A 48 -10.28 -20.29 -7.20
C GLN A 48 -10.81 -19.04 -7.88
N LYS A 49 -11.58 -19.18 -8.97
CA LYS A 49 -12.21 -18.04 -9.66
C LYS A 49 -13.20 -17.30 -8.76
N THR A 50 -13.98 -18.02 -7.95
CA THR A 50 -14.89 -17.43 -6.96
C THR A 50 -14.13 -16.73 -5.85
N ALA A 51 -13.07 -17.33 -5.32
CA ALA A 51 -12.23 -16.70 -4.30
C ALA A 51 -11.54 -15.44 -4.83
N TRP A 52 -11.06 -15.46 -6.06
CA TRP A 52 -10.48 -14.30 -6.73
C TRP A 52 -11.50 -13.16 -6.86
N PHE A 53 -12.75 -13.47 -7.26
CA PHE A 53 -13.85 -12.50 -7.28
C PHE A 53 -14.18 -11.93 -5.89
N MET A 54 -14.17 -12.77 -4.86
CA MET A 54 -14.40 -12.33 -3.47
C MET A 54 -13.29 -11.39 -3.00
N ASP A 55 -12.03 -11.78 -3.22
CA ASP A 55 -10.84 -10.99 -2.84
C ASP A 55 -10.86 -9.60 -3.49
N HIS A 56 -11.17 -9.51 -4.79
CA HIS A 56 -11.25 -8.21 -5.50
C HIS A 56 -12.32 -7.28 -4.90
N ARG A 57 -13.52 -7.80 -4.62
CA ARG A 57 -14.59 -6.99 -4.02
C ARG A 57 -14.27 -6.54 -2.60
N LEU A 58 -13.61 -7.40 -1.82
CA LEU A 58 -13.18 -7.03 -0.47
C LEU A 58 -12.11 -5.95 -0.51
N ARG A 59 -11.13 -6.05 -1.41
CA ARG A 59 -10.09 -5.03 -1.59
C ARG A 59 -10.66 -3.70 -2.06
N GLU A 60 -11.63 -3.73 -2.97
CA GLU A 60 -12.36 -2.52 -3.40
C GLU A 60 -13.10 -1.87 -2.22
N ALA A 61 -13.70 -2.69 -1.35
CA ALA A 61 -14.37 -2.21 -0.15
C ALA A 61 -13.40 -1.62 0.90
N MET A 62 -12.15 -2.09 0.91
CA MET A 62 -11.05 -1.59 1.75
C MET A 62 -10.37 -0.35 1.15
N GLY A 63 -11.05 0.36 0.24
CA GLY A 63 -10.55 1.58 -0.38
C GLY A 63 -10.08 2.63 0.62
N GLN A 64 -9.26 3.56 0.14
CA GLN A 64 -8.67 4.61 0.98
C GLN A 64 -9.72 5.67 1.32
N GLY A 65 -9.67 6.20 2.55
CA GLY A 65 -10.51 7.31 2.98
C GLY A 65 -10.17 8.61 2.25
N THR A 66 -11.09 9.59 2.26
CA THR A 66 -10.89 10.91 1.66
C THR A 66 -10.32 11.94 2.63
N GLU A 67 -10.39 11.69 3.94
CA GLU A 67 -9.89 12.58 5.00
C GLU A 67 -8.36 12.55 5.12
N GLN A 68 -7.74 13.72 5.22
CA GLN A 68 -6.28 13.82 5.34
C GLN A 68 -5.78 13.09 6.59
N LEU A 69 -4.59 12.50 6.47
CA LEU A 69 -3.89 11.88 7.60
C LEU A 69 -3.44 12.97 8.57
N THR A 70 -3.48 12.67 9.87
CA THR A 70 -3.18 13.64 10.93
C THR A 70 -2.13 13.13 11.91
N GLY A 71 -1.65 13.99 12.82
CA GLY A 71 -0.77 13.58 13.90
C GLY A 71 0.63 13.17 13.41
N ALA A 72 1.01 11.91 13.60
CA ALA A 72 2.33 11.38 13.23
C ALA A 72 2.21 10.49 11.99
N VAL A 73 2.82 10.90 10.88
CA VAL A 73 2.71 10.20 9.59
C VAL A 73 4.08 9.78 9.07
N GLU A 74 4.23 8.48 8.81
CA GLU A 74 5.41 7.89 8.16
C GLU A 74 5.21 7.88 6.65
N VAL A 75 6.23 8.28 5.90
CA VAL A 75 6.18 8.35 4.44
C VAL A 75 7.39 7.64 3.86
N ASP A 76 7.14 6.69 2.96
CA ASP A 76 8.16 5.92 2.25
C ASP A 76 7.70 5.61 0.82
N GLU A 77 8.63 5.22 -0.04
CA GLU A 77 8.38 4.87 -1.42
C GLU A 77 8.99 3.53 -1.83
N THR A 78 8.24 2.77 -2.63
CA THR A 78 8.69 1.49 -3.15
C THR A 78 8.51 1.36 -4.65
N HIS A 79 9.32 0.49 -5.26
CA HIS A 79 9.32 0.29 -6.71
C HIS A 79 8.76 -1.10 -7.06
N VAL A 80 7.49 -1.13 -7.43
CA VAL A 80 6.74 -2.35 -7.74
C VAL A 80 6.99 -2.76 -9.19
N GLY A 81 7.36 -4.03 -9.37
CA GLY A 81 7.60 -4.62 -10.69
C GLY A 81 8.67 -5.71 -10.68
N GLY A 82 8.57 -6.63 -11.65
CA GLY A 82 9.47 -7.78 -11.78
C GLY A 82 10.94 -7.37 -11.94
N LYS A 83 11.85 -8.14 -11.33
CA LYS A 83 13.30 -7.94 -11.49
C LYS A 83 13.70 -8.22 -12.94
N GLU A 84 14.48 -7.33 -13.56
CA GLU A 84 14.95 -7.51 -14.95
C GLU A 84 15.67 -8.85 -15.17
N LYS A 85 16.47 -9.28 -14.19
CA LYS A 85 17.16 -10.58 -14.26
C LYS A 85 16.21 -11.78 -14.37
N ASN A 86 14.98 -11.65 -13.85
CA ASN A 86 13.97 -12.71 -13.90
C ASN A 86 13.13 -12.66 -15.20
N LYS A 87 13.26 -11.62 -16.03
CA LYS A 87 12.58 -11.56 -17.34
C LYS A 87 13.32 -12.44 -18.34
N HIS A 88 12.57 -13.04 -19.27
CA HIS A 88 13.13 -13.70 -20.45
C HIS A 88 14.06 -12.75 -21.20
N ALA A 89 15.16 -13.28 -21.76
CA ALA A 89 16.24 -12.47 -22.32
C ALA A 89 15.76 -11.43 -23.36
N ASN A 90 14.80 -11.81 -24.21
CA ASN A 90 14.21 -10.93 -25.23
C ASN A 90 13.22 -9.88 -24.70
N LYS A 91 12.79 -9.98 -23.43
CA LYS A 91 11.88 -9.03 -22.76
C LYS A 91 12.60 -8.13 -21.75
N ARG A 92 13.92 -8.27 -21.61
CA ARG A 92 14.73 -7.42 -20.74
C ARG A 92 14.90 -6.05 -21.37
N THR A 93 14.73 -5.00 -20.57
CA THR A 93 14.98 -3.64 -21.04
C THR A 93 16.45 -3.29 -20.80
N LYS A 94 17.17 -2.87 -21.86
CA LYS A 94 18.59 -2.50 -21.73
C LYS A 94 18.72 -1.22 -20.89
N GLY A 95 19.79 -1.16 -20.09
CA GLY A 95 20.09 0.02 -19.26
C GLY A 95 19.11 0.23 -18.09
N THR A 96 18.35 -0.79 -17.70
CA THR A 96 17.50 -0.75 -16.51
C THR A 96 18.01 -1.73 -15.46
N GLN A 97 18.15 -1.25 -14.24
CA GLN A 97 18.52 -2.06 -13.07
C GLN A 97 17.79 -1.54 -11.84
N GLY A 98 17.65 -2.38 -10.82
CA GLY A 98 17.15 -2.00 -9.49
C GLY A 98 15.80 -1.27 -9.53
N ARG A 99 15.81 0.00 -9.11
CA ARG A 99 14.66 0.91 -8.95
C ARG A 99 14.32 1.70 -10.24
N SER A 100 14.68 1.18 -11.41
CA SER A 100 14.42 1.86 -12.68
C SER A 100 12.92 2.10 -12.95
N MET A 101 12.50 3.36 -12.96
CA MET A 101 11.13 3.79 -13.26
C MET A 101 10.68 3.51 -14.71
N LYS A 102 11.61 3.14 -15.62
CA LYS A 102 11.26 2.70 -16.98
C LYS A 102 10.51 1.38 -17.01
N THR A 103 10.68 0.54 -15.98
CA THR A 103 10.14 -0.83 -15.95
C THR A 103 9.42 -1.16 -14.66
N LYS A 104 9.34 -0.21 -13.74
CA LYS A 104 8.71 -0.33 -12.43
C LYS A 104 7.83 0.87 -12.17
N SER A 105 6.70 0.62 -11.53
CA SER A 105 5.84 1.67 -10.99
C SER A 105 6.36 2.06 -9.62
N VAL A 106 6.32 3.35 -9.30
CA VAL A 106 6.63 3.84 -7.96
C VAL A 106 5.33 3.95 -7.18
N VAL A 107 5.30 3.41 -5.97
CA VAL A 107 4.19 3.59 -5.03
C VAL A 107 4.71 4.33 -3.82
N MET A 108 4.03 5.41 -3.45
CA MET A 108 4.27 6.17 -2.24
C MET A 108 3.28 5.71 -1.17
N GLY A 109 3.78 5.22 -0.04
CA GLY A 109 2.99 4.86 1.13
C GLY A 109 3.06 5.96 2.17
N MET A 110 1.91 6.31 2.74
CA MET A 110 1.76 7.28 3.83
C MET A 110 0.95 6.59 4.93
N VAL A 111 1.56 6.42 6.10
CA VAL A 111 0.99 5.66 7.22
C VAL A 111 0.86 6.55 8.43
N GLU A 112 -0.36 6.83 8.85
CA GLU A 112 -0.64 7.44 10.14
C GLU A 112 -0.40 6.43 11.26
N ARG A 113 0.41 6.78 12.25
CA ARG A 113 0.75 5.88 13.35
C ARG A 113 -0.48 5.54 14.18
N GLY A 114 -0.84 4.26 14.21
CA GLY A 114 -2.05 3.78 14.88
C GLY A 114 -3.35 4.12 14.14
N GLY A 115 -3.25 4.66 12.92
CA GLY A 115 -4.37 5.13 12.13
C GLY A 115 -4.44 4.49 10.76
N THR A 116 -4.82 5.29 9.77
CA THR A 116 -5.08 4.82 8.41
C THR A 116 -3.84 4.88 7.50
N VAL A 117 -3.92 4.19 6.36
CA VAL A 117 -2.87 4.13 5.35
C VAL A 117 -3.38 4.69 4.03
N ARG A 118 -2.54 5.45 3.36
CA ARG A 118 -2.72 5.86 1.96
C ARG A 118 -1.58 5.38 1.09
N ALA A 119 -1.89 5.02 -0.14
CA ALA A 119 -0.93 4.53 -1.10
C ALA A 119 -1.25 5.03 -2.51
N ASP A 120 -0.33 5.77 -3.11
CA ASP A 120 -0.50 6.37 -4.43
C ASP A 120 0.55 5.88 -5.41
N VAL A 121 0.13 5.50 -6.62
CA VAL A 121 1.05 5.28 -7.74
C VAL A 121 1.51 6.65 -8.25
N ILE A 122 2.81 6.94 -8.15
CA ILE A 122 3.38 8.22 -8.55
C ILE A 122 4.28 8.09 -9.79
N PRO A 123 4.37 9.13 -10.63
CA PRO A 123 5.15 9.06 -11.86
C PRO A 123 6.67 9.07 -11.62
N ASN A 124 7.13 9.59 -10.48
CA ASN A 124 8.55 9.67 -10.12
C ASN A 124 8.73 10.10 -8.65
N VAL A 125 9.94 9.90 -8.11
CA VAL A 125 10.34 10.26 -6.74
C VAL A 125 10.94 11.68 -6.62
N LYS A 126 10.59 12.62 -7.50
CA LYS A 126 11.13 14.00 -7.41
C LYS A 126 10.39 14.79 -6.33
N THR A 127 11.11 15.73 -5.69
CA THR A 127 10.59 16.63 -4.66
C THR A 127 9.20 17.20 -4.97
N LYS A 128 9.00 17.79 -6.15
CA LYS A 128 7.70 18.40 -6.52
C LYS A 128 6.54 17.38 -6.51
N THR A 129 6.80 16.15 -6.94
CA THR A 129 5.77 15.10 -6.99
C THR A 129 5.47 14.60 -5.58
N LEU A 130 6.51 14.31 -4.77
CA LEU A 130 6.34 13.84 -3.40
C LEU A 130 5.67 14.89 -2.51
N GLU A 131 6.15 16.15 -2.53
CA GLU A 131 5.54 17.24 -1.77
C GLU A 131 4.10 17.50 -2.16
N GLY A 132 3.78 17.42 -3.46
CA GLY A 132 2.40 17.57 -3.95
C GLY A 132 1.47 16.52 -3.37
N LYS A 133 1.91 15.25 -3.37
CA LYS A 133 1.15 14.15 -2.77
C LYS A 133 1.04 14.23 -1.26
N ILE A 134 2.10 14.65 -0.57
CA ILE A 134 2.06 14.88 0.88
C ILE A 134 1.04 15.96 1.23
N LYS A 135 1.04 17.11 0.55
CA LYS A 135 0.08 18.21 0.79
C LYS A 135 -1.37 17.84 0.49
N GLU A 136 -1.58 16.98 -0.49
CA GLU A 136 -2.92 16.47 -0.81
C GLU A 136 -3.46 15.57 0.30
N ASN A 137 -2.59 14.75 0.90
CA ASN A 137 -3.00 13.62 1.75
C ASN A 137 -2.77 13.81 3.25
N ILE A 138 -1.94 14.77 3.67
CA ILE A 138 -1.51 14.95 5.06
C ILE A 138 -1.83 16.38 5.50
N ASP A 139 -2.44 16.52 6.68
CA ASP A 139 -2.73 17.83 7.26
C ASP A 139 -1.44 18.56 7.64
N THR A 140 -1.38 19.87 7.38
CA THR A 140 -0.19 20.71 7.62
C THR A 140 0.26 20.80 9.09
N GLY A 141 -0.62 20.50 10.05
CA GLY A 141 -0.26 20.42 11.47
C GLY A 141 0.43 19.11 11.87
N SER A 142 0.54 18.15 10.94
CA SER A 142 1.09 16.81 11.22
C SER A 142 2.61 16.77 11.20
N LYS A 143 3.19 15.89 12.00
CA LYS A 143 4.60 15.57 12.01
C LYS A 143 4.90 14.43 11.03
N ILE A 144 5.86 14.65 10.13
CA ILE A 144 6.22 13.69 9.09
C ILE A 144 7.55 13.00 9.42
N TYR A 145 7.60 11.70 9.20
CA TYR A 145 8.80 10.86 9.32
C TYR A 145 9.14 10.25 7.97
N THR A 146 10.36 10.44 7.49
CA THR A 146 10.82 9.86 6.21
C THR A 146 12.19 9.22 6.32
N ASP A 147 12.57 8.52 5.27
CA ASP A 147 13.94 8.09 5.01
C ASP A 147 14.84 9.26 4.53
N GLU A 148 16.11 8.96 4.26
CA GLU A 148 17.15 9.90 3.83
C GLU A 148 17.04 10.39 2.38
N LEU A 149 15.93 10.13 1.70
CA LEU A 149 15.81 10.53 0.31
C LEU A 149 15.90 12.06 0.21
N MET A 150 16.92 12.57 -0.49
CA MET A 150 17.17 14.01 -0.68
C MET A 150 15.95 14.78 -1.22
N SER A 151 15.01 14.09 -1.88
CA SER A 151 13.77 14.71 -2.34
C SER A 151 12.84 15.15 -1.22
N TYR A 152 13.00 14.65 0.01
CA TYR A 152 12.31 15.10 1.21
C TYR A 152 13.01 16.27 1.93
N ALA A 153 14.22 16.67 1.52
CA ALA A 153 15.03 17.65 2.26
C ALA A 153 14.33 19.00 2.51
N LYS A 154 13.37 19.38 1.67
CA LYS A 154 12.61 20.64 1.78
C LYS A 154 11.32 20.53 2.60
N LEU A 155 10.93 19.33 3.05
CA LEU A 155 9.69 19.15 3.83
C LEU A 155 9.69 19.94 5.13
N ASN A 156 10.85 20.12 5.76
CA ASN A 156 11.03 20.94 6.97
C ASN A 156 10.56 22.40 6.83
N THR A 157 10.37 22.89 5.59
CA THR A 157 9.84 24.25 5.36
C THR A 157 8.31 24.33 5.46
N ILE A 158 7.62 23.18 5.48
CA ILE A 158 6.16 23.09 5.41
C ILE A 158 5.62 22.28 6.60
N TYR A 159 6.32 21.22 7.00
CA TYR A 159 5.93 20.30 8.07
C TYR A 159 7.05 20.21 9.12
N PRO A 160 6.71 19.98 10.40
CA PRO A 160 7.65 19.38 11.35
C PRO A 160 8.12 18.03 10.79
N HIS A 161 9.38 17.94 10.35
CA HIS A 161 9.88 16.76 9.65
C HIS A 161 11.15 16.20 10.29
N GLU A 162 11.17 14.88 10.49
CA GLU A 162 12.33 14.14 10.96
C GLU A 162 12.67 13.05 9.94
N SER A 163 13.96 12.90 9.64
CA SER A 163 14.47 11.86 8.73
C SER A 163 15.37 10.87 9.48
N VAL A 164 15.24 9.59 9.15
CA VAL A 164 16.03 8.51 9.79
C VAL A 164 17.10 8.00 8.86
N ASN A 165 18.33 7.83 9.38
CA ASN A 165 19.49 7.42 8.59
C ASN A 165 19.69 5.90 8.60
N HIS A 166 19.08 5.22 7.63
CA HIS A 166 19.27 3.79 7.40
C HIS A 166 20.69 3.42 6.94
N SER A 167 21.43 4.35 6.31
CA SER A 167 22.79 4.09 5.83
C SER A 167 23.86 4.01 6.92
N LYS A 168 23.58 4.51 8.12
CA LYS A 168 24.44 4.48 9.32
C LYS A 168 24.00 3.46 10.37
N GLY A 169 23.01 2.63 10.09
CA GLY A 169 22.47 1.65 11.03
C GLY A 169 21.60 2.27 12.13
N GLU A 170 21.13 3.50 11.94
CA GLU A 170 20.20 4.18 12.85
C GLU A 170 18.78 3.84 12.41
N TYR A 171 18.16 2.82 13.02
CA TYR A 171 16.77 2.42 12.73
C TYR A 171 15.74 3.16 13.58
N VAL A 172 16.19 3.80 14.67
CA VAL A 172 15.36 4.56 15.61
C VAL A 172 16.17 5.72 16.14
N ARG A 173 15.69 6.96 15.96
CA ARG A 173 16.14 8.12 16.74
C ARG A 173 14.95 8.60 17.58
N ALA A 174 14.86 8.14 18.82
CA ALA A 174 13.71 8.35 19.70
C ALA A 174 12.39 7.89 19.03
N GLU A 175 11.49 8.81 18.67
CA GLU A 175 10.25 8.49 17.95
C GLU A 175 10.40 8.47 16.43
N ALA A 176 11.56 8.80 15.85
CA ALA A 176 11.73 8.83 14.40
C ALA A 176 12.05 7.42 13.85
N HIS A 177 11.08 6.83 13.13
CA HIS A 177 11.19 5.59 12.35
C HIS A 177 10.12 5.54 11.25
N THR A 178 10.36 4.77 10.19
CA THR A 178 9.43 4.52 9.06
C THR A 178 8.99 3.06 8.96
N ASN A 179 9.18 2.28 10.03
CA ASN A 179 8.90 0.83 10.10
C ASN A 179 7.48 0.43 9.66
N SER A 180 6.47 1.24 10.00
CA SER A 180 5.08 0.94 9.64
C SER A 180 4.87 1.08 8.14
N ALA A 181 5.43 2.15 7.55
CA ALA A 181 5.42 2.39 6.11
C ALA A 181 6.20 1.29 5.36
N GLU A 182 7.40 0.93 5.82
CA GLU A 182 8.19 -0.15 5.23
C GLU A 182 7.45 -1.50 5.28
N SER A 183 6.86 -1.84 6.44
CA SER A 183 6.09 -3.07 6.60
C SER A 183 4.88 -3.11 5.67
N PHE A 184 4.16 -1.99 5.54
CA PHE A 184 3.02 -1.89 4.63
C PHE A 184 3.47 -2.07 3.17
N LEU A 185 4.51 -1.36 2.74
CA LEU A 185 5.01 -1.43 1.36
C LEU A 185 5.61 -2.79 1.03
N GLY A 186 6.25 -3.46 1.99
CA GLY A 186 6.72 -4.84 1.85
C GLY A 186 5.58 -5.83 1.61
N ASN A 187 4.47 -5.68 2.35
CA ASN A 187 3.26 -6.49 2.12
C ASN A 187 2.60 -6.18 0.77
N LEU A 188 2.54 -4.90 0.38
CA LEU A 188 2.00 -4.48 -0.91
C LEU A 188 2.75 -5.16 -2.07
N GLN A 189 4.08 -5.22 -2.02
CA GLN A 189 4.88 -5.90 -3.04
C GLN A 189 4.63 -7.41 -3.13
N ALA A 190 4.16 -8.05 -2.06
CA ALA A 190 3.80 -9.47 -2.08
C ALA A 190 2.41 -9.71 -2.69
N TRP A 191 1.53 -8.70 -2.69
CA TRP A 191 0.18 -8.78 -3.23
C TRP A 191 0.10 -8.51 -4.73
N VAL A 192 1.08 -7.80 -5.29
CA VAL A 192 1.12 -7.35 -6.70
C VAL A 192 2.19 -8.12 -7.48
#